data_AF-A0AAV1ETE1-F1
#
_entry.id   AF-A0AAV1ETE1-F1
#
_cell.length_a   1.000
_cell.length_b   1.000
_cell.length_c   1.000
_cell.angle_alpha   90.00
_cell.angle_beta   90.00
_cell.angle_gamma   90.00
#
_symmetry.space_group_name_H-M   'P 1'
#
loop_
_entity.id
_entity.type
_entity.pdbx_description
1 polymer ?
#
loop_
_entity_poly.entity_id
_entity_poly.type
_entity_poly.pdbx_seq_one_letter_code
_entity_poly.pdbx_strand_id
1 'polypeptide(L)'
;MEHLKALRLLFNKLWIPLRYIQSRHCFNSAKVNPKTRERRTTTVEEFKSQISSGPSFQDFIKGAPSKKTSDLDGHLLDGHSYLSEDLELGNSRKVYFETYGCQMNVSDTEIASSILQGKGYQRTVDLNQADVVLLVTCSVREKAEQTIWNRLQQLTAMKKRRLKTQAPMKIGILGCMAERLKTELLEREKLVDVIAGPDAYRDLPRLLAVADGGHQASNVLLSLEETYADVMPVHRTTQGYSAFVSIMRGCDNMCSYCIVPFTRGRERSRPISSILEEVRILSDQGVKEVTLLGQNVNSYRDTSEEQSCGANVTQLSQGFKTIYRTKQGGLRFSDLLDRVSRIDPEMRIRFTSPHPKDFPDEVLQLIAERGNICKQIHIPAQSGSSKVLKTMRRGDADLVGDSSNTAPTVSGGTAPPDPYP
;
A
#
# COMPACT_ATOMS: atom_id res chain seq x y z
N MET A 1 63.09 11.85 22.04
CA MET A 1 63.34 10.45 21.63
C MET A 1 62.05 9.97 21.00
N GLU A 2 61.77 10.43 19.78
CA GLU A 2 62.09 9.73 18.50
C GLU A 2 61.20 8.50 18.31
N HIS A 3 60.38 8.38 17.26
CA HIS A 3 60.51 8.96 15.91
C HIS A 3 59.34 9.85 15.45
N LEU A 4 59.71 10.86 14.65
CA LEU A 4 58.85 11.69 13.82
C LEU A 4 59.69 12.07 12.59
N LYS A 5 59.08 12.24 11.41
CA LYS A 5 59.61 12.74 10.09
C LYS A 5 59.94 11.69 9.01
N ALA A 6 59.01 11.57 8.05
CA ALA A 6 59.24 11.57 6.59
C ALA A 6 57.85 11.45 5.90
N LEU A 7 57.48 12.19 4.85
CA LEU A 7 58.07 13.37 4.22
C LEU A 7 56.91 14.14 3.52
N ARG A 8 56.84 15.47 3.67
CA ARG A 8 55.92 16.35 2.92
C ARG A 8 56.71 17.08 1.82
N LEU A 9 56.01 17.72 0.87
CA LEU A 9 56.51 18.38 -0.37
C LEU A 9 56.63 17.35 -1.52
N LEU A 10 56.09 17.59 -2.71
CA LEU A 10 56.12 18.85 -3.47
C LEU A 10 54.75 19.53 -3.74
N PHE A 11 54.84 20.83 -4.00
CA PHE A 11 53.74 21.77 -4.22
C PHE A 11 53.56 22.14 -5.70
N ASN A 12 52.35 22.59 -6.04
CA ASN A 12 52.01 23.65 -7.01
C ASN A 12 52.00 23.42 -8.54
N LYS A 13 51.10 24.23 -9.16
CA LYS A 13 50.86 24.53 -10.59
C LYS A 13 49.88 23.57 -11.30
N LEU A 14 48.88 24.03 -12.09
CA LEU A 14 48.54 25.40 -12.55
C LEU A 14 47.05 25.57 -12.98
N TRP A 15 46.71 26.78 -13.43
CA TRP A 15 45.38 27.40 -13.67
C TRP A 15 45.40 28.06 -15.09
N ILE A 16 44.34 28.41 -15.84
CA ILE A 16 42.89 28.49 -15.54
C ILE A 16 42.00 27.67 -16.57
N PRO A 17 41.45 28.13 -17.74
CA PRO A 17 40.14 27.57 -18.21
C PRO A 17 39.79 27.45 -19.73
N LEU A 18 38.54 26.99 -19.99
CA LEU A 18 37.53 27.49 -20.97
C LEU A 18 37.47 27.01 -22.45
N ARG A 19 36.20 26.86 -22.91
CA ARG A 19 35.67 26.76 -24.30
C ARG A 19 35.87 25.43 -25.05
N TYR A 20 35.05 25.00 -26.03
CA TYR A 20 33.61 25.18 -26.40
C TYR A 20 33.35 24.17 -27.59
N ILE A 21 32.10 23.95 -28.03
CA ILE A 21 31.70 23.39 -29.37
C ILE A 21 31.65 21.84 -29.61
N GLN A 22 30.38 21.37 -29.70
CA GLN A 22 29.73 20.46 -30.68
C GLN A 22 30.19 19.00 -30.97
N SER A 23 29.27 18.11 -30.64
CA SER A 23 28.67 17.04 -31.47
C SER A 23 29.18 16.83 -32.92
N ARG A 24 29.51 15.56 -33.25
CA ARG A 24 29.34 14.98 -34.59
C ARG A 24 28.86 13.53 -34.54
N HIS A 25 27.74 13.23 -35.19
CA HIS A 25 27.47 11.90 -35.72
C HIS A 25 28.33 11.66 -36.97
N CYS A 26 28.75 10.42 -37.20
CA CYS A 26 29.04 9.92 -38.54
C CYS A 26 28.77 8.41 -38.60
N PHE A 27 27.95 7.99 -39.56
CA PHE A 27 27.77 6.60 -39.98
C PHE A 27 28.66 6.34 -41.21
N ASN A 28 29.22 5.13 -41.34
CA ASN A 28 29.63 4.49 -42.59
C ASN A 28 29.80 3.00 -42.26
N SER A 29 28.98 2.06 -42.75
CA SER A 29 28.77 1.65 -44.15
C SER A 29 30.01 1.00 -44.77
N ALA A 30 30.01 -0.33 -44.81
CA ALA A 30 30.91 -1.16 -45.62
C ALA A 30 30.08 -2.18 -46.39
N LYS A 31 30.23 -2.20 -47.73
CA LYS A 31 29.54 -3.14 -48.62
C LYS A 31 30.42 -4.37 -48.89
N VAL A 32 29.83 -5.57 -48.87
CA VAL A 32 30.39 -6.77 -49.51
C VAL A 32 29.26 -7.52 -50.23
N ASN A 33 29.50 -7.92 -51.47
CA ASN A 33 28.63 -8.75 -52.32
C ASN A 33 29.48 -9.24 -53.52
N PRO A 34 29.09 -10.25 -54.33
CA PRO A 34 28.03 -11.25 -54.15
C PRO A 34 28.49 -12.71 -54.39
N LYS A 35 27.61 -13.70 -54.12
CA LYS A 35 27.39 -14.87 -55.01
C LYS A 35 26.12 -15.66 -54.64
N THR A 36 25.06 -15.37 -55.40
CA THR A 36 23.96 -16.23 -55.85
C THR A 36 23.59 -17.52 -55.09
N ARG A 37 22.38 -17.53 -54.52
CA ARG A 37 21.45 -18.67 -54.61
C ARG A 37 19.99 -18.19 -54.58
N GLU A 38 19.26 -18.37 -55.68
CA GLU A 38 17.88 -17.89 -55.83
C GLU A 38 16.86 -18.82 -55.15
N ARG A 39 15.86 -18.25 -54.46
CA ARG A 39 14.42 -18.58 -54.63
C ARG A 39 13.51 -17.79 -53.68
N ARG A 40 12.40 -17.27 -54.25
CA ARG A 40 11.18 -16.70 -53.61
C ARG A 40 11.35 -15.42 -52.76
N THR A 41 11.27 -14.27 -53.43
CA THR A 41 11.14 -12.93 -52.81
C THR A 41 9.95 -12.11 -53.36
N THR A 42 8.89 -12.75 -53.87
CA THR A 42 7.75 -12.04 -54.51
C THR A 42 6.64 -11.61 -53.55
N THR A 43 6.52 -12.19 -52.34
CA THR A 43 5.35 -11.96 -51.47
C THR A 43 5.43 -10.78 -50.50
N VAL A 44 6.63 -10.25 -50.20
CA VAL A 44 6.81 -9.22 -49.16
C VAL A 44 6.64 -7.80 -49.72
N GLU A 45 6.98 -7.57 -50.98
CA GLU A 45 6.87 -6.25 -51.60
C GLU A 45 5.42 -5.95 -52.04
N GLU A 46 4.68 -6.95 -52.54
CA GLU A 46 3.23 -6.85 -52.78
C GLU A 46 2.44 -6.60 -51.49
N PHE A 47 2.82 -7.24 -50.38
CA PHE A 47 2.18 -6.99 -49.08
C PHE A 47 2.43 -5.57 -48.56
N LYS A 48 3.65 -5.04 -48.76
CA LYS A 48 3.98 -3.65 -48.40
C LYS A 48 3.25 -2.62 -49.27
N SER A 49 3.09 -2.87 -50.57
CA SER A 49 2.34 -1.96 -51.44
C SER A 49 0.85 -1.94 -51.10
N GLN A 50 0.25 -3.09 -50.76
CA GLN A 50 -1.12 -3.17 -50.23
C GLN A 50 -1.32 -2.41 -48.92
N ILE A 51 -0.38 -2.48 -47.97
CA ILE A 51 -0.44 -1.68 -46.74
C ILE A 51 -0.33 -0.17 -47.04
N SER A 52 0.54 0.23 -47.97
CA SER A 52 0.71 1.65 -48.33
C SER A 52 -0.46 2.28 -49.09
N SER A 53 -1.37 1.45 -49.63
CA SER A 53 -2.59 1.88 -50.32
C SER A 53 -3.87 1.69 -49.50
N GLY A 54 -3.76 1.20 -48.26
CA GLY A 54 -4.87 1.05 -47.34
C GLY A 54 -5.31 2.39 -46.71
N PRO A 55 -6.56 2.48 -46.20
CA PRO A 55 -7.05 3.66 -45.51
C PRO A 55 -6.20 3.99 -44.28
N SER A 56 -5.84 5.26 -44.12
CA SER A 56 -5.03 5.72 -43.00
C SER A 56 -5.86 5.80 -41.71
N PHE A 57 -5.18 5.85 -40.55
CA PHE A 57 -5.85 6.08 -39.26
C PHE A 57 -6.72 7.36 -39.25
N GLN A 58 -6.35 8.39 -40.02
CA GLN A 58 -7.15 9.61 -40.15
C GLN A 58 -8.45 9.39 -40.94
N ASP A 59 -8.50 8.40 -41.84
CA ASP A 59 -9.70 8.08 -42.61
C ASP A 59 -10.75 7.36 -41.75
N PHE A 60 -10.33 6.64 -40.71
CA PHE A 60 -11.22 6.12 -39.67
C PHE A 60 -11.73 7.23 -38.73
N ILE A 61 -10.92 8.25 -38.44
CA ILE A 61 -11.34 9.39 -37.59
C ILE A 61 -12.38 10.27 -38.28
N LYS A 62 -12.33 10.44 -39.62
CA LYS A 62 -13.30 11.26 -40.39
C LYS A 62 -14.75 10.76 -40.29
N GLY A 63 -14.98 9.50 -39.91
CA GLY A 63 -16.32 8.93 -39.71
C GLY A 63 -16.90 9.11 -38.30
N ALA A 64 -16.11 9.56 -37.32
CA ALA A 64 -16.57 9.77 -35.96
C ALA A 64 -17.22 11.16 -35.80
N PRO A 65 -18.41 11.28 -35.19
CA PRO A 65 -19.05 12.58 -35.00
C PRO A 65 -18.25 13.45 -34.03
N SER A 66 -17.63 14.51 -34.55
CA SER A 66 -16.88 15.48 -33.75
C SER A 66 -17.82 16.32 -32.89
N LYS A 67 -18.12 15.84 -31.68
CA LYS A 67 -18.52 16.74 -30.58
C LYS A 67 -17.28 17.52 -30.16
N LYS A 68 -17.28 18.83 -30.41
CA LYS A 68 -16.29 19.75 -29.85
C LYS A 68 -16.43 19.77 -28.33
N THR A 69 -15.53 19.10 -27.62
CA THR A 69 -15.28 19.37 -26.19
C THR A 69 -14.40 20.62 -26.10
N SER A 70 -15.06 21.76 -25.91
CA SER A 70 -14.42 22.94 -25.34
C SER A 70 -14.48 22.78 -23.82
N ASP A 71 -13.33 22.98 -23.19
CA ASP A 71 -13.11 23.25 -21.76
C ASP A 71 -13.82 22.32 -20.76
N LEU A 72 -13.08 21.35 -20.22
CA LEU A 72 -13.32 20.75 -18.91
C LEU A 72 -12.05 20.01 -18.45
N ASP A 73 -11.24 20.68 -17.62
CA ASP A 73 -10.28 19.99 -16.75
C ASP A 73 -11.08 19.16 -15.73
N GLY A 74 -10.92 17.83 -15.77
CA GLY A 74 -11.66 16.92 -14.92
C GLY A 74 -11.11 15.51 -15.00
N HIS A 75 -10.88 14.88 -13.84
CA HIS A 75 -10.28 13.56 -13.72
C HIS A 75 -11.05 12.50 -14.53
N LEU A 76 -10.34 11.80 -15.43
CA LEU A 76 -10.87 10.64 -16.16
C LEU A 76 -10.98 9.42 -15.22
N LEU A 77 -12.05 9.39 -14.43
CA LEU A 77 -12.63 8.14 -13.95
C LEU A 77 -13.33 7.46 -15.13
N ASP A 78 -13.15 6.14 -15.29
CA ASP A 78 -13.76 5.36 -16.36
C ASP A 78 -15.25 5.08 -16.06
N GLY A 79 -16.05 6.15 -16.12
CA GLY A 79 -17.48 6.16 -15.81
C GLY A 79 -18.31 5.49 -16.91
N HIS A 80 -18.65 4.23 -16.72
CA HIS A 80 -19.52 3.50 -17.65
C HIS A 80 -20.97 4.03 -17.63
N SER A 81 -21.32 4.82 -18.65
CA SER A 81 -22.57 5.57 -18.88
C SER A 81 -23.92 4.84 -18.70
N TYR A 82 -23.94 3.52 -18.47
CA TYR A 82 -25.15 2.71 -18.28
C TYR A 82 -25.45 2.33 -16.82
N LEU A 83 -24.62 2.76 -15.86
CA LEU A 83 -24.88 2.66 -14.43
C LEU A 83 -24.88 4.07 -13.84
N SER A 84 -25.98 4.50 -13.24
CA SER A 84 -25.98 5.73 -12.45
C SER A 84 -25.13 5.52 -11.19
N GLU A 85 -24.16 6.41 -10.96
CA GLU A 85 -23.25 6.32 -9.81
C GLU A 85 -24.00 6.36 -8.46
N ASP A 86 -25.19 6.98 -8.46
CA ASP A 86 -26.13 7.10 -7.35
C ASP A 86 -27.07 5.89 -7.14
N LEU A 87 -26.80 4.73 -7.75
CA LEU A 87 -27.52 3.50 -7.43
C LEU A 87 -27.28 3.10 -5.96
N GLU A 88 -28.29 3.27 -5.11
CA GLU A 88 -28.33 2.73 -3.73
C GLU A 88 -28.37 1.19 -3.74
N LEU A 89 -27.22 0.57 -4.02
CA LEU A 89 -27.05 -0.89 -3.98
C LEU A 89 -27.33 -1.47 -2.59
N GLY A 90 -27.21 -0.64 -1.54
CA GLY A 90 -27.44 -1.02 -0.16
C GLY A 90 -28.91 -1.24 0.20
N ASN A 91 -29.84 -0.40 -0.26
CA ASN A 91 -31.26 -0.44 0.14
C ASN A 91 -31.47 -0.56 1.66
N SER A 92 -30.68 0.17 2.46
CA SER A 92 -30.66 0.09 3.94
C SER A 92 -30.32 -1.29 4.55
N ARG A 93 -29.76 -2.23 3.77
CA ARG A 93 -29.33 -3.53 4.26
C ARG A 93 -28.27 -3.42 5.35
N LYS A 94 -28.39 -4.28 6.36
CA LYS A 94 -27.52 -4.29 7.54
C LYS A 94 -26.25 -5.11 7.32
N VAL A 95 -25.10 -4.49 7.54
CA VAL A 95 -23.77 -5.09 7.40
C VAL A 95 -23.14 -5.27 8.77
N TYR A 96 -22.83 -6.51 9.12
CA TYR A 96 -22.06 -6.86 10.32
C TYR A 96 -20.61 -7.17 9.93
N PHE A 97 -19.66 -6.57 10.63
CA PHE A 97 -18.23 -6.80 10.44
C PHE A 97 -17.64 -7.56 11.61
N GLU A 98 -16.85 -8.60 11.33
CA GLU A 98 -16.11 -9.35 12.33
C GLU A 98 -14.62 -9.30 12.01
N THR A 99 -13.85 -8.59 12.85
CA THR A 99 -12.44 -8.28 12.58
C THR A 99 -11.51 -9.26 13.28
N TYR A 100 -10.65 -9.91 12.51
CA TYR A 100 -9.67 -10.91 12.93
C TYR A 100 -8.27 -10.53 12.44
N GLY A 101 -7.37 -10.17 13.37
CA GLY A 101 -5.96 -9.98 13.03
C GLY A 101 -5.27 -8.88 13.81
N CYS A 102 -4.86 -7.83 13.09
CA CYS A 102 -4.04 -6.73 13.60
C CYS A 102 -4.71 -5.35 13.37
N GLN A 103 -4.03 -4.29 13.79
CA GLN A 103 -4.48 -2.90 13.67
C GLN A 103 -4.84 -2.51 12.23
N MET A 104 -4.12 -3.05 11.23
CA MET A 104 -4.48 -2.86 9.81
C MET A 104 -5.85 -3.44 9.47
N ASN A 105 -6.25 -4.56 10.07
CA ASN A 105 -7.58 -5.15 9.85
C ASN A 105 -8.69 -4.29 10.48
N VAL A 106 -8.40 -3.57 11.58
CA VAL A 106 -9.34 -2.60 12.17
C VAL A 106 -9.56 -1.43 11.21
N SER A 107 -8.48 -0.79 10.74
CA SER A 107 -8.55 0.29 9.75
C SER A 107 -9.20 -0.17 8.43
N ASP A 108 -8.86 -1.36 7.93
CA ASP A 108 -9.51 -1.98 6.76
C ASP A 108 -11.03 -2.18 6.96
N THR A 109 -11.48 -2.45 8.19
CA THR A 109 -12.91 -2.57 8.54
C THR A 109 -13.61 -1.21 8.46
N GLU A 110 -12.96 -0.13 8.87
CA GLU A 110 -13.50 1.23 8.85
C GLU A 110 -13.56 1.81 7.42
N ILE A 111 -12.55 1.50 6.59
CA ILE A 111 -12.55 1.79 5.15
C ILE A 111 -13.70 1.06 4.45
N ALA A 112 -13.83 -0.26 4.65
CA ALA A 112 -14.89 -1.05 4.05
C ALA A 112 -16.29 -0.61 4.54
N SER A 113 -16.41 -0.21 5.82
CA SER A 113 -17.64 0.40 6.37
C SER A 113 -18.01 1.69 5.64
N SER A 114 -17.06 2.60 5.47
CA SER A 114 -17.28 3.90 4.81
C SER A 114 -17.75 3.73 3.36
N ILE A 115 -17.09 2.85 2.59
CA ILE A 115 -17.45 2.55 1.19
C ILE A 115 -18.88 2.00 1.07
N LEU A 116 -19.29 1.10 1.97
CA LEU A 116 -20.63 0.52 1.96
C LEU A 116 -21.68 1.53 2.45
N GLN A 117 -21.37 2.35 3.46
CA GLN A 117 -22.27 3.42 3.93
C GLN A 117 -22.53 4.45 2.83
N GLY A 118 -21.51 4.83 2.05
CA GLY A 118 -21.63 5.68 0.86
C GLY A 118 -22.46 5.08 -0.28
N LYS A 119 -22.88 3.81 -0.20
CA LYS A 119 -23.82 3.15 -1.13
C LYS A 119 -25.11 2.66 -0.45
N GLY A 120 -25.46 3.25 0.70
CA GLY A 120 -26.76 3.02 1.36
C GLY A 120 -26.86 1.77 2.23
N TYR A 121 -25.73 1.14 2.59
CA TYR A 121 -25.71 0.05 3.57
C TYR A 121 -25.60 0.61 5.01
N GLN A 122 -26.20 -0.06 5.98
CA GLN A 122 -26.17 0.34 7.40
C GLN A 122 -25.31 -0.62 8.23
N ARG A 123 -24.37 -0.12 9.03
CA ARG A 123 -23.58 -1.00 9.91
C ARG A 123 -24.41 -1.45 11.12
N THR A 124 -24.40 -2.74 11.43
CA THR A 124 -25.04 -3.33 12.63
C THR A 124 -24.00 -3.93 13.57
N VAL A 125 -24.32 -3.94 14.88
CA VAL A 125 -23.59 -4.67 15.93
C VAL A 125 -24.28 -5.97 16.32
N ASP A 126 -25.53 -6.17 15.92
CA ASP A 126 -26.27 -7.42 16.11
C ASP A 126 -26.17 -8.27 14.85
N LEU A 127 -25.53 -9.43 14.98
CA LEU A 127 -25.35 -10.43 13.93
C LEU A 127 -26.69 -11.01 13.43
N ASN A 128 -27.71 -11.10 14.28
CA ASN A 128 -29.01 -11.69 13.92
C ASN A 128 -29.77 -10.80 12.91
N GLN A 129 -29.55 -9.49 13.01
CA GLN A 129 -30.14 -8.48 12.12
C GLN A 129 -29.33 -8.25 10.84
N ALA A 130 -28.18 -8.89 10.67
CA ALA A 130 -27.29 -8.64 9.54
C ALA A 130 -27.77 -9.32 8.25
N ASP A 131 -27.89 -8.57 7.16
CA ASP A 131 -28.12 -9.08 5.82
C ASP A 131 -26.81 -9.49 5.13
N VAL A 132 -25.71 -8.84 5.50
CA VAL A 132 -24.35 -9.14 5.03
C VAL A 132 -23.44 -9.30 6.25
N VAL A 133 -22.65 -10.38 6.25
CA VAL A 133 -21.61 -10.65 7.27
C VAL A 133 -20.25 -10.65 6.59
N LEU A 134 -19.36 -9.74 6.99
CA LEU A 134 -18.03 -9.58 6.41
C LEU A 134 -16.96 -9.89 7.46
N LEU A 135 -16.22 -10.98 7.25
CA LEU A 135 -15.08 -11.37 8.08
C LEU A 135 -13.83 -10.68 7.54
N VAL A 136 -13.25 -9.74 8.30
CA VAL A 136 -12.01 -9.04 7.93
C VAL A 136 -10.82 -9.78 8.55
N THR A 137 -9.97 -10.39 7.73
CA THR A 137 -9.09 -11.49 8.16
C THR A 137 -7.61 -11.24 7.87
N CYS A 138 -6.75 -11.97 8.59
CA CYS A 138 -5.29 -11.91 8.50
C CYS A 138 -4.71 -13.29 8.15
N SER A 139 -3.67 -13.31 7.32
CA SER A 139 -3.01 -14.53 6.80
C SER A 139 -1.73 -14.93 7.53
N VAL A 140 -1.38 -14.23 8.62
CA VAL A 140 -0.05 -14.30 9.26
C VAL A 140 0.03 -15.35 10.40
N ARG A 141 -1.10 -15.86 10.90
CA ARG A 141 -1.15 -16.81 12.03
C ARG A 141 -1.99 -18.03 11.69
N GLU A 142 -1.36 -19.21 11.65
CA GLU A 142 -1.99 -20.50 11.29
C GLU A 142 -3.24 -20.84 12.14
N LYS A 143 -3.20 -20.61 13.47
CA LYS A 143 -4.38 -20.79 14.35
C LYS A 143 -5.59 -19.91 13.98
N ALA A 144 -5.38 -18.80 13.28
CA ALA A 144 -6.49 -17.95 12.83
C ALA A 144 -7.29 -18.63 11.70
N GLU A 145 -6.63 -19.38 10.81
CA GLU A 145 -7.28 -20.00 9.64
C GLU A 145 -8.37 -21.01 10.06
N GLN A 146 -8.06 -21.92 10.99
CA GLN A 146 -9.05 -22.87 11.51
C GLN A 146 -10.21 -22.18 12.24
N THR A 147 -9.94 -21.05 12.93
CA THR A 147 -10.98 -20.26 13.58
C THR A 147 -11.96 -19.69 12.56
N ILE A 148 -11.47 -19.16 11.44
CA ILE A 148 -12.30 -18.66 10.34
C ILE A 148 -13.07 -19.79 9.66
N TRP A 149 -12.47 -20.96 9.40
CA TRP A 149 -13.19 -22.11 8.84
C TRP A 149 -14.36 -22.56 9.73
N ASN A 150 -14.13 -22.68 11.05
CA ASN A 150 -15.19 -23.00 12.01
C ASN A 150 -16.28 -21.91 12.03
N ARG A 151 -15.89 -20.63 11.92
CA ARG A 151 -16.82 -19.49 11.88
C ARG A 151 -17.68 -19.48 10.61
N LEU A 152 -17.10 -19.78 9.45
CA LEU A 152 -17.83 -19.95 8.19
C LEU A 152 -18.90 -21.05 8.27
N GLN A 153 -18.59 -22.18 8.92
CA GLN A 153 -19.55 -23.26 9.11
C GLN A 153 -20.75 -22.82 9.98
N GLN A 154 -20.48 -22.08 11.08
CA GLN A 154 -21.53 -21.50 11.92
C GLN A 154 -22.43 -20.53 11.14
N LEU A 155 -21.82 -19.57 10.41
CA LEU A 155 -22.55 -18.59 9.61
C LEU A 155 -23.34 -19.25 8.47
N THR A 156 -22.79 -20.29 7.83
CA THR A 156 -23.48 -21.07 6.81
C THR A 156 -24.68 -21.83 7.38
N ALA A 157 -24.57 -22.37 8.60
CA ALA A 157 -25.70 -22.99 9.30
C ALA A 157 -26.79 -21.96 9.65
N MET A 158 -26.42 -20.74 10.06
CA MET A 158 -27.35 -19.63 10.28
C MET A 158 -28.05 -19.20 8.98
N LYS A 159 -27.30 -18.99 7.89
CA LYS A 159 -27.82 -18.68 6.53
C LYS A 159 -28.83 -19.72 6.05
N LYS A 160 -28.52 -21.02 6.19
CA LYS A 160 -29.42 -22.14 5.84
C LYS A 160 -30.72 -22.17 6.67
N ARG A 161 -30.69 -21.74 7.95
CA ARG A 161 -31.90 -21.61 8.79
C ARG A 161 -32.72 -20.38 8.37
N ARG A 162 -32.06 -19.23 8.18
CA ARG A 162 -32.69 -17.95 7.83
C ARG A 162 -33.39 -18.00 6.47
N LEU A 163 -32.86 -18.72 5.48
CA LEU A 163 -33.48 -18.91 4.16
C LEU A 163 -34.92 -19.48 4.22
N LYS A 164 -35.30 -20.14 5.32
CA LYS A 164 -36.67 -20.66 5.53
C LYS A 164 -37.67 -19.63 6.08
N THR A 165 -37.21 -18.42 6.44
CA THR A 165 -37.98 -17.44 7.23
C THR A 165 -37.79 -15.98 6.80
N GLN A 166 -36.66 -15.62 6.19
CA GLN A 166 -36.30 -14.25 5.79
C GLN A 166 -35.39 -14.23 4.55
N ALA A 167 -35.10 -13.02 4.05
CA ALA A 167 -34.19 -12.77 2.95
C ALA A 167 -32.79 -13.41 3.14
N PRO A 168 -32.13 -13.85 2.04
CA PRO A 168 -30.88 -14.60 2.08
C PRO A 168 -29.69 -13.76 2.55
N MET A 169 -29.14 -14.11 3.72
CA MET A 169 -27.90 -13.52 4.25
C MET A 169 -26.71 -13.81 3.30
N LYS A 170 -25.84 -12.82 3.08
CA LYS A 170 -24.57 -12.94 2.37
C LYS A 170 -23.40 -13.05 3.35
N ILE A 171 -22.41 -13.88 3.02
CA ILE A 171 -21.19 -14.10 3.80
C ILE A 171 -20.01 -13.71 2.92
N GLY A 172 -19.12 -12.85 3.44
CA GLY A 172 -17.90 -12.44 2.74
C GLY A 172 -16.64 -12.56 3.58
N ILE A 173 -15.50 -12.79 2.92
CA ILE A 173 -14.16 -12.75 3.53
C ILE A 173 -13.33 -11.64 2.87
N LEU A 174 -12.76 -10.78 3.72
CA LEU A 174 -11.97 -9.62 3.36
C LEU A 174 -10.53 -9.76 3.88
N GLY A 175 -9.57 -9.13 3.21
CA GLY A 175 -8.21 -8.95 3.70
C GLY A 175 -7.22 -10.05 3.29
N CYS A 176 -6.12 -10.21 4.02
CA CYS A 176 -4.95 -10.95 3.53
C CYS A 176 -5.16 -12.47 3.42
N MET A 177 -6.12 -13.06 4.17
CA MET A 177 -6.48 -14.48 4.02
C MET A 177 -7.34 -14.71 2.77
N ALA A 178 -8.14 -13.73 2.36
CA ALA A 178 -8.95 -13.76 1.12
C ALA A 178 -8.05 -13.95 -0.12
N GLU A 179 -6.91 -13.24 -0.14
CA GLU A 179 -5.86 -13.39 -1.14
C GLU A 179 -5.24 -14.80 -1.10
N ARG A 180 -4.69 -15.19 0.06
CA ARG A 180 -3.89 -16.41 0.21
C ARG A 180 -4.69 -17.70 -0.03
N LEU A 181 -5.95 -17.74 0.40
CA LEU A 181 -6.78 -18.95 0.37
C LEU A 181 -7.92 -18.88 -0.66
N LYS A 182 -7.83 -17.97 -1.65
CA LYS A 182 -8.84 -17.75 -2.69
C LYS A 182 -9.38 -19.06 -3.29
N THR A 183 -8.49 -19.96 -3.70
CA THR A 183 -8.86 -21.23 -4.34
C THR A 183 -9.66 -22.13 -3.40
N GLU A 184 -9.17 -22.36 -2.18
CA GLU A 184 -9.88 -23.17 -1.18
C GLU A 184 -11.23 -22.58 -0.79
N LEU A 185 -11.35 -21.25 -0.71
CA LEU A 185 -12.60 -20.54 -0.37
C LEU A 185 -13.63 -20.58 -1.51
N LEU A 186 -13.20 -20.68 -2.76
CA LEU A 186 -14.09 -20.82 -3.93
C LEU A 186 -14.51 -22.28 -4.13
N GLU A 187 -13.60 -23.24 -3.93
CA GLU A 187 -13.86 -24.67 -4.16
C GLU A 187 -14.65 -25.33 -3.01
N ARG A 188 -14.46 -24.93 -1.75
CA ARG A 188 -15.16 -25.54 -0.61
C ARG A 188 -16.59 -25.03 -0.43
N GLU A 189 -17.55 -25.90 -0.75
CA GLU A 189 -18.97 -25.86 -0.34
C GLU A 189 -19.74 -24.53 -0.49
N LYS A 190 -19.32 -23.60 -1.36
CA LYS A 190 -19.95 -22.27 -1.52
C LYS A 190 -20.18 -21.55 -0.18
N LEU A 191 -19.27 -21.71 0.78
CA LEU A 191 -19.39 -21.15 2.13
C LEU A 191 -19.35 -19.61 2.16
N VAL A 192 -18.80 -19.01 1.10
CA VAL A 192 -18.57 -17.58 0.94
C VAL A 192 -19.18 -17.10 -0.37
N ASP A 193 -19.97 -16.03 -0.31
CA ASP A 193 -20.57 -15.37 -1.48
C ASP A 193 -19.61 -14.31 -2.07
N VAL A 194 -18.85 -13.60 -1.23
CA VAL A 194 -17.95 -12.49 -1.62
C VAL A 194 -16.53 -12.67 -1.05
N ILE A 195 -15.50 -12.56 -1.90
CA ILE A 195 -14.10 -12.57 -1.49
C ILE A 195 -13.42 -11.29 -1.97
N ALA A 196 -12.84 -10.49 -1.07
CA ALA A 196 -12.10 -9.29 -1.45
C ALA A 196 -10.69 -9.22 -0.82
N GLY A 197 -9.67 -9.06 -1.66
CA GLY A 197 -8.31 -8.77 -1.23
C GLY A 197 -8.21 -7.37 -0.59
N PRO A 198 -7.10 -7.05 0.09
CA PRO A 198 -6.97 -5.79 0.83
C PRO A 198 -6.88 -4.54 -0.05
N ASP A 199 -6.79 -4.69 -1.37
CA ASP A 199 -6.76 -3.58 -2.34
C ASP A 199 -8.06 -3.53 -3.18
N ALA A 200 -9.09 -4.30 -2.82
CA ALA A 200 -10.33 -4.45 -3.58
C ALA A 200 -11.59 -3.95 -2.85
N TYR A 201 -11.47 -3.19 -1.75
CA TYR A 201 -12.64 -2.77 -0.96
C TYR A 201 -13.57 -1.80 -1.69
N ARG A 202 -13.07 -0.97 -2.63
CA ARG A 202 -13.94 -0.13 -3.50
C ARG A 202 -14.91 -0.96 -4.34
N ASP A 203 -14.54 -2.21 -4.63
CA ASP A 203 -15.33 -3.14 -5.45
C ASP A 203 -16.45 -3.85 -4.65
N LEU A 204 -16.48 -3.72 -3.32
CA LEU A 204 -17.44 -4.42 -2.46
C LEU A 204 -18.92 -4.19 -2.83
N PRO A 205 -19.39 -2.98 -3.18
CA PRO A 205 -20.77 -2.79 -3.61
C PRO A 205 -21.12 -3.61 -4.85
N ARG A 206 -20.21 -3.70 -5.83
CA ARG A 206 -20.39 -4.48 -7.06
C ARG A 206 -20.32 -5.99 -6.77
N LEU A 207 -19.36 -6.43 -5.95
CA LEU A 207 -19.23 -7.84 -5.55
C LEU A 207 -20.50 -8.33 -4.80
N LEU A 208 -21.06 -7.50 -3.92
CA LEU A 208 -22.32 -7.80 -3.22
C LEU A 208 -23.52 -7.87 -4.18
N ALA A 209 -23.61 -6.96 -5.16
CA ALA A 209 -24.67 -7.01 -6.16
C ALA A 209 -24.59 -8.26 -7.08
N VAL A 210 -23.38 -8.68 -7.47
CA VAL A 210 -23.17 -9.96 -8.18
C VAL A 210 -23.56 -11.15 -7.29
N ALA A 211 -23.25 -11.08 -5.99
CA ALA A 211 -23.66 -12.08 -5.01
C ALA A 211 -25.17 -12.12 -4.78
N ASP A 212 -25.89 -11.01 -4.90
CA ASP A 212 -27.35 -10.96 -4.87
C ASP A 212 -27.98 -11.76 -6.01
N GLY A 213 -27.39 -11.72 -7.20
CA GLY A 213 -27.75 -12.57 -8.35
C GLY A 213 -27.47 -14.08 -8.16
N GLY A 214 -26.90 -14.50 -7.02
CA GLY A 214 -26.65 -15.91 -6.69
C GLY A 214 -25.32 -16.47 -7.19
N HIS A 215 -24.47 -15.64 -7.78
CA HIS A 215 -23.12 -16.01 -8.21
C HIS A 215 -22.10 -15.72 -7.09
N GLN A 216 -21.02 -16.49 -6.99
CA GLN A 216 -19.90 -16.10 -6.13
C GLN A 216 -19.09 -15.00 -6.81
N ALA A 217 -18.72 -13.97 -6.07
CA ALA A 217 -17.95 -12.84 -6.56
C ALA A 217 -16.59 -12.78 -5.85
N SER A 218 -15.50 -12.61 -6.60
CA SER A 218 -14.17 -12.42 -6.00
C SER A 218 -13.37 -11.34 -6.73
N ASN A 219 -12.69 -10.49 -5.96
CA ASN A 219 -11.63 -9.61 -6.45
C ASN A 219 -10.47 -9.62 -5.47
N VAL A 220 -9.36 -10.22 -5.88
CA VAL A 220 -8.12 -10.35 -5.12
C VAL A 220 -6.95 -9.84 -5.97
N LEU A 221 -7.19 -8.80 -6.77
CA LEU A 221 -6.14 -8.19 -7.58
C LEU A 221 -5.43 -7.12 -6.77
N LEU A 222 -4.14 -7.32 -6.54
CA LEU A 222 -3.28 -6.34 -5.89
C LEU A 222 -3.03 -5.17 -6.84
N SER A 223 -3.47 -3.98 -6.45
CA SER A 223 -3.31 -2.76 -7.23
C SER A 223 -1.88 -2.21 -7.11
N LEU A 224 -1.42 -1.46 -8.10
CA LEU A 224 -0.14 -0.74 -8.04
C LEU A 224 -0.27 0.65 -7.39
N GLU A 225 -1.49 1.15 -7.21
CA GLU A 225 -1.76 2.55 -6.81
C GLU A 225 -2.71 2.66 -5.60
N GLU A 226 -3.42 1.58 -5.23
CA GLU A 226 -4.46 1.64 -4.18
C GLU A 226 -3.91 2.02 -2.79
N THR A 227 -4.46 3.09 -2.23
CA THR A 227 -4.12 3.62 -0.91
C THR A 227 -5.35 4.06 -0.10
N TYR A 228 -6.56 4.08 -0.69
CA TYR A 228 -7.79 4.64 -0.09
C TYR A 228 -7.68 6.10 0.37
N ALA A 229 -6.84 6.91 -0.29
CA ALA A 229 -6.56 8.31 0.09
C ALA A 229 -7.79 9.26 0.07
N ASP A 230 -8.85 8.89 -0.64
CA ASP A 230 -10.12 9.60 -0.80
C ASP A 230 -11.22 9.08 0.15
N VAL A 231 -11.02 7.93 0.81
CA VAL A 231 -12.01 7.33 1.71
C VAL A 231 -11.73 7.76 3.14
N MET A 232 -12.51 8.70 3.66
CA MET A 232 -12.53 9.01 5.09
C MET A 232 -13.14 7.84 5.88
N PRO A 233 -12.39 7.18 6.79
CA PRO A 233 -12.92 6.06 7.56
C PRO A 233 -13.98 6.53 8.56
N VAL A 234 -15.07 5.76 8.70
CA VAL A 234 -16.11 6.05 9.69
C VAL A 234 -15.65 5.53 11.05
N HIS A 235 -14.94 6.40 11.77
CA HIS A 235 -14.44 6.16 13.12
C HIS A 235 -15.63 5.98 14.08
N ARG A 236 -15.75 4.79 14.67
CA ARG A 236 -16.97 4.38 15.40
C ARG A 236 -17.02 4.92 16.83
N THR A 237 -15.95 5.52 17.32
CA THR A 237 -15.72 5.68 18.76
C THR A 237 -16.21 7.02 19.28
N THR A 238 -17.46 7.06 19.73
CA THR A 238 -18.07 8.18 20.48
C THR A 238 -17.35 8.53 21.79
N GLN A 239 -16.32 7.76 22.17
CA GLN A 239 -15.48 7.93 23.36
C GLN A 239 -14.00 7.56 23.08
N GLY A 240 -13.55 7.68 21.83
CA GLY A 240 -12.23 7.22 21.40
C GLY A 240 -11.12 8.22 21.70
N TYR A 241 -10.34 7.98 22.74
CA TYR A 241 -9.09 8.73 22.93
C TYR A 241 -8.05 8.44 21.83
N SER A 242 -8.17 7.33 21.09
CA SER A 242 -7.20 6.92 20.07
C SER A 242 -7.84 6.51 18.72
N ALA A 243 -7.15 6.80 17.61
CA ALA A 243 -7.53 6.39 16.25
C ALA A 243 -6.33 5.80 15.44
N PHE A 244 -6.64 5.09 14.35
CA PHE A 244 -5.67 4.43 13.48
C PHE A 244 -5.66 5.05 12.07
N VAL A 245 -4.57 5.73 11.72
CA VAL A 245 -4.44 6.42 10.43
C VAL A 245 -3.54 5.60 9.51
N SER A 246 -4.09 5.03 8.44
CA SER A 246 -3.30 4.26 7.47
C SER A 246 -2.55 5.22 6.53
N ILE A 247 -1.21 5.25 6.66
CA ILE A 247 -0.33 6.12 5.87
C ILE A 247 0.25 5.42 4.63
N MET A 248 0.28 4.09 4.62
CA MET A 248 0.81 3.30 3.49
C MET A 248 0.32 1.85 3.52
N ARG A 249 0.38 1.19 2.36
CA ARG A 249 0.00 -0.21 2.15
C ARG A 249 1.10 -0.96 1.39
N GLY A 250 1.19 -2.27 1.61
CA GLY A 250 2.20 -3.13 0.99
C GLY A 250 3.60 -2.96 1.59
N CYS A 251 4.57 -3.73 1.10
CA CYS A 251 5.95 -3.71 1.60
C CYS A 251 6.93 -4.26 0.56
N ASP A 252 7.98 -3.49 0.23
CA ASP A 252 9.02 -3.93 -0.71
C ASP A 252 10.08 -4.86 -0.05
N ASN A 253 9.98 -5.15 1.26
CA ASN A 253 10.91 -6.02 1.99
C ASN A 253 10.60 -7.52 1.78
N MET A 254 11.39 -8.22 0.97
CA MET A 254 11.26 -9.68 0.77
C MET A 254 11.97 -10.50 1.85
N CYS A 255 11.66 -10.22 3.13
CA CYS A 255 12.09 -11.06 4.27
C CYS A 255 11.58 -12.49 4.08
N SER A 256 12.43 -13.50 4.31
CA SER A 256 12.14 -14.90 3.90
C SER A 256 10.95 -15.56 4.61
N TYR A 257 10.50 -14.99 5.73
CA TYR A 257 9.35 -15.45 6.51
C TYR A 257 8.06 -14.62 6.27
N CYS A 258 8.12 -13.57 5.45
CA CYS A 258 7.06 -12.56 5.38
C CYS A 258 6.10 -12.78 4.21
N ILE A 259 4.80 -12.92 4.51
CA ILE A 259 3.73 -13.10 3.53
C ILE A 259 3.22 -11.77 2.93
N VAL A 260 3.57 -10.63 3.52
CA VAL A 260 3.03 -9.30 3.16
C VAL A 260 3.23 -8.93 1.68
N PRO A 261 4.41 -9.09 1.05
CA PRO A 261 4.60 -8.68 -0.35
C PRO A 261 3.67 -9.41 -1.32
N PHE A 262 3.23 -10.62 -0.96
CA PHE A 262 2.31 -11.45 -1.73
C PHE A 262 0.83 -11.25 -1.38
N THR A 263 0.53 -10.54 -0.28
CA THR A 263 -0.85 -10.38 0.24
C THR A 263 -1.31 -8.94 0.40
N ARG A 264 -0.43 -7.95 0.30
CA ARG A 264 -0.74 -6.51 0.18
C ARG A 264 0.05 -5.82 -0.93
N GLY A 265 0.79 -6.59 -1.73
CA GLY A 265 1.57 -6.09 -2.85
C GLY A 265 2.78 -5.23 -2.46
N ARG A 266 3.22 -4.46 -3.45
CA ARG A 266 4.34 -3.52 -3.34
C ARG A 266 4.00 -2.34 -2.45
N GLU A 267 5.02 -1.65 -1.97
CA GLU A 267 4.86 -0.50 -1.09
C GLU A 267 4.30 0.73 -1.80
N ARG A 268 3.19 1.26 -1.27
CA ARG A 268 2.46 2.43 -1.79
C ARG A 268 2.14 3.38 -0.63
N SER A 269 2.62 4.62 -0.73
CA SER A 269 2.38 5.67 0.27
C SER A 269 1.12 6.46 -0.09
N ARG A 270 0.30 6.77 0.91
CA ARG A 270 -0.81 7.71 0.76
C ARG A 270 -0.25 9.15 0.73
N PRO A 271 -0.80 10.09 -0.08
CA PRO A 271 -0.36 11.48 -0.10
C PRO A 271 -0.39 12.15 1.29
N ILE A 272 0.61 12.98 1.59
CA ILE A 272 0.74 13.68 2.88
C ILE A 272 -0.50 14.53 3.13
N SER A 273 -0.95 15.31 2.14
CA SER A 273 -2.13 16.17 2.24
C SER A 273 -3.37 15.44 2.76
N SER A 274 -3.65 14.25 2.22
CA SER A 274 -4.76 13.39 2.64
C SER A 274 -4.59 12.81 4.06
N ILE A 275 -3.35 12.52 4.50
CA ILE A 275 -3.08 12.07 5.88
C ILE A 275 -3.26 13.24 6.86
N LEU A 276 -2.76 14.43 6.53
CA LEU A 276 -2.88 15.61 7.38
C LEU A 276 -4.35 16.02 7.57
N GLU A 277 -5.17 15.91 6.53
CA GLU A 277 -6.60 16.22 6.62
C GLU A 277 -7.37 15.20 7.48
N GLU A 278 -7.07 13.90 7.37
CA GLU A 278 -7.66 12.89 8.28
C GLU A 278 -7.27 13.14 9.73
N VAL A 279 -6.00 13.47 10.01
CA VAL A 279 -5.53 13.79 11.37
C VAL A 279 -6.17 15.08 11.89
N ARG A 280 -6.38 16.11 11.05
CA ARG A 280 -7.13 17.31 11.42
C ARG A 280 -8.56 16.96 11.80
N ILE A 281 -9.28 16.23 10.96
CA ILE A 281 -10.67 15.81 11.22
C ILE A 281 -10.77 15.04 12.55
N LEU A 282 -9.80 14.17 12.84
CA LEU A 282 -9.72 13.44 14.11
C LEU A 282 -9.44 14.36 15.31
N SER A 283 -8.57 15.37 15.15
CA SER A 283 -8.32 16.41 16.15
C SER A 283 -9.60 17.19 16.48
N ASP A 284 -10.33 17.63 15.44
CA ASP A 284 -11.58 18.40 15.56
C ASP A 284 -12.71 17.55 16.19
N GLN A 285 -12.69 16.23 15.99
CA GLN A 285 -13.55 15.26 16.68
C GLN A 285 -13.13 14.96 18.13
N GLY A 286 -12.02 15.54 18.60
CA GLY A 286 -11.54 15.43 19.98
C GLY A 286 -10.64 14.22 20.28
N VAL A 287 -10.18 13.48 19.25
CA VAL A 287 -9.25 12.36 19.42
C VAL A 287 -7.92 12.86 20.02
N LYS A 288 -7.37 12.12 20.99
CA LYS A 288 -6.17 12.52 21.76
C LYS A 288 -4.92 11.73 21.43
N GLU A 289 -5.02 10.70 20.60
CA GLU A 289 -3.90 9.88 20.14
C GLU A 289 -4.15 9.36 18.72
N VAL A 290 -3.21 9.56 17.80
CA VAL A 290 -3.23 8.92 16.47
C VAL A 290 -2.06 7.96 16.34
N THR A 291 -2.36 6.73 15.89
CA THR A 291 -1.33 5.75 15.55
C THR A 291 -1.23 5.61 14.04
N LEU A 292 -0.11 6.07 13.47
CA LEU A 292 0.21 5.91 12.06
C LEU A 292 0.50 4.44 11.75
N LEU A 293 -0.25 3.88 10.79
CA LEU A 293 -0.20 2.47 10.39
C LEU A 293 0.37 2.26 8.99
N GLY A 294 1.19 1.22 8.86
CA GLY A 294 1.75 0.70 7.64
C GLY A 294 2.47 -0.62 7.89
N GLN A 295 2.86 -1.34 6.85
CA GLN A 295 3.66 -2.57 7.01
C GLN A 295 5.17 -2.27 7.17
N ASN A 296 5.61 -1.07 6.78
CA ASN A 296 6.95 -0.55 7.05
C ASN A 296 6.91 0.98 7.15
N VAL A 297 6.37 1.55 8.23
CA VAL A 297 6.00 2.99 8.30
C VAL A 297 7.13 3.96 7.93
N ASN A 298 8.38 3.61 8.23
CA ASN A 298 9.52 4.49 8.01
C ASN A 298 10.15 4.40 6.61
N SER A 299 9.71 3.49 5.73
CA SER A 299 9.98 3.60 4.28
C SER A 299 8.98 4.49 3.54
N TYR A 300 7.98 5.05 4.25
CA TYR A 300 7.01 6.01 3.71
C TYR A 300 7.68 7.07 2.82
N ARG A 301 7.09 7.26 1.64
CA ARG A 301 7.54 8.20 0.63
C ARG A 301 6.40 8.68 -0.24
N ASP A 302 6.00 9.93 -0.06
CA ASP A 302 5.05 10.58 -0.95
C ASP A 302 5.78 11.18 -2.16
N THR A 303 5.28 10.89 -3.36
CA THR A 303 5.78 11.42 -4.63
C THR A 303 4.75 12.30 -5.35
N SER A 304 3.64 12.65 -4.71
CA SER A 304 2.59 13.51 -5.28
C SER A 304 2.97 15.01 -5.27
N GLU A 305 3.67 15.47 -4.23
CA GLU A 305 4.25 16.82 -4.17
C GLU A 305 5.60 16.86 -4.93
N GLU A 306 5.59 17.07 -6.25
CA GLU A 306 6.81 17.13 -7.09
C GLU A 306 7.81 18.24 -6.67
N GLN A 307 7.32 19.30 -6.00
CA GLN A 307 8.02 20.59 -5.91
C GLN A 307 9.06 20.75 -4.79
N SER A 308 9.23 19.76 -3.89
CA SER A 308 10.22 19.86 -2.79
C SER A 308 11.08 18.60 -2.64
N CYS A 309 11.59 18.08 -3.76
CA CYS A 309 12.49 16.93 -3.78
C CYS A 309 13.96 17.39 -3.85
N GLY A 310 14.61 17.54 -2.69
CA GLY A 310 16.08 17.57 -2.67
C GLY A 310 16.63 16.29 -3.31
N ALA A 311 17.69 16.38 -4.11
CA ALA A 311 18.29 15.24 -4.83
C ALA A 311 19.00 14.21 -3.91
N ASN A 312 18.66 14.21 -2.62
CA ASN A 312 19.25 13.40 -1.58
C ASN A 312 18.78 11.95 -1.74
N VAL A 313 19.73 11.07 -2.07
CA VAL A 313 19.52 9.63 -2.07
C VAL A 313 19.22 9.18 -0.64
N THR A 314 18.20 8.33 -0.49
CA THR A 314 17.84 7.77 0.82
C THR A 314 19.01 7.02 1.43
N GLN A 315 19.55 7.53 2.52
CA GLN A 315 20.55 6.82 3.31
C GLN A 315 19.84 5.79 4.20
N LEU A 316 20.37 4.58 4.24
CA LEU A 316 19.96 3.57 5.21
C LEU A 316 20.61 3.89 6.56
N SER A 317 19.99 3.43 7.64
CA SER A 317 20.61 3.45 8.98
C SER A 317 21.97 2.76 8.95
N GLN A 318 22.91 3.23 9.78
CA GLN A 318 24.30 2.76 9.79
C GLN A 318 24.36 1.23 9.87
N GLY A 319 25.20 0.64 9.01
CA GLY A 319 25.40 -0.81 8.98
C GLY A 319 24.32 -1.63 8.27
N PHE A 320 23.24 -1.02 7.77
CA PHE A 320 22.33 -1.74 6.88
C PHE A 320 22.81 -1.68 5.42
N LYS A 321 22.70 -2.81 4.73
CA LYS A 321 22.89 -2.93 3.28
C LYS A 321 21.59 -3.43 2.66
N THR A 322 21.28 -2.96 1.46
CA THR A 322 20.09 -3.40 0.73
C THR A 322 20.44 -3.83 -0.68
N ILE A 323 19.74 -4.85 -1.17
CA ILE A 323 19.76 -5.31 -2.56
C ILE A 323 18.67 -4.65 -3.41
N TYR A 324 17.77 -3.88 -2.77
CA TYR A 324 16.64 -3.22 -3.44
C TYR A 324 17.05 -1.85 -3.97
N ARG A 325 16.37 -1.39 -5.02
CA ARG A 325 16.63 -0.07 -5.59
C ARG A 325 16.24 1.02 -4.59
N THR A 326 17.22 1.79 -4.13
CA THR A 326 17.00 2.95 -3.26
C THR A 326 16.07 3.96 -3.93
N LYS A 327 14.99 4.35 -3.24
CA LYS A 327 14.06 5.38 -3.71
C LYS A 327 14.73 6.77 -3.64
N GLN A 328 14.43 7.63 -4.61
CA GLN A 328 14.99 8.98 -4.76
C GLN A 328 13.85 10.00 -4.79
N GLY A 329 14.08 11.20 -4.25
CA GLY A 329 13.06 12.26 -4.17
C GLY A 329 11.85 11.88 -3.29
N GLY A 330 10.82 12.73 -3.30
CA GLY A 330 9.62 12.57 -2.49
C GLY A 330 9.81 12.92 -1.00
N LEU A 331 8.70 13.20 -0.34
CA LEU A 331 8.64 13.52 1.10
C LEU A 331 8.68 12.22 1.91
N ARG A 332 9.54 12.16 2.92
CA ARG A 332 9.85 10.95 3.68
C ARG A 332 9.00 10.84 4.95
N PHE A 333 9.17 9.75 5.68
CA PHE A 333 8.55 9.56 6.99
C PHE A 333 8.89 10.67 8.01
N SER A 334 10.12 11.21 7.99
CA SER A 334 10.49 12.35 8.84
C SER A 334 9.67 13.62 8.50
N ASP A 335 9.50 13.92 7.21
CA ASP A 335 8.70 15.05 6.72
C ASP A 335 7.22 14.89 7.10
N LEU A 336 6.64 13.68 6.94
CA LEU A 336 5.28 13.36 7.37
C LEU A 336 5.11 13.53 8.88
N LEU A 337 6.00 12.91 9.67
CA LEU A 337 5.92 12.89 11.12
C LEU A 337 6.04 14.32 11.70
N ASP A 338 6.89 15.16 11.11
CA ASP A 338 7.01 16.57 11.49
C ASP A 338 5.73 17.36 11.14
N ARG A 339 5.21 17.23 9.91
CA ARG A 339 3.95 17.90 9.52
C ARG A 339 2.78 17.46 10.40
N VAL A 340 2.64 16.16 10.70
CA VAL A 340 1.60 15.62 11.61
C VAL A 340 1.77 16.16 13.04
N SER A 341 3.01 16.27 13.55
CA SER A 341 3.29 16.81 14.90
C SER A 341 2.88 18.26 15.12
N ARG A 342 2.61 19.00 14.04
CA ARG A 342 2.22 20.42 14.06
C ARG A 342 0.71 20.66 13.94
N ILE A 343 -0.10 19.62 13.71
CA ILE A 343 -1.56 19.76 13.59
C ILE A 343 -2.17 20.13 14.94
N ASP A 344 -1.87 19.34 15.97
CA ASP A 344 -2.32 19.56 17.35
C ASP A 344 -1.18 19.19 18.33
N PRO A 345 -0.59 20.17 19.03
CA PRO A 345 0.42 19.93 20.05
C PRO A 345 -0.05 19.07 21.24
N GLU A 346 -1.36 18.96 21.50
CA GLU A 346 -1.93 18.17 22.59
C GLU A 346 -2.28 16.73 22.16
N MET A 347 -2.30 16.45 20.85
CA MET A 347 -2.59 15.11 20.31
C MET A 347 -1.32 14.23 20.30
N ARG A 348 -1.36 13.09 20.99
CA ARG A 348 -0.22 12.15 20.99
C ARG A 348 -0.09 11.43 19.65
N ILE A 349 1.12 11.35 19.13
CA ILE A 349 1.41 10.66 17.86
C ILE A 349 2.23 9.40 18.14
N ARG A 350 1.73 8.28 17.62
CA ARG A 350 2.38 6.98 17.61
C ARG A 350 2.58 6.51 16.18
N PHE A 351 3.49 5.56 16.01
CA PHE A 351 3.61 4.77 14.79
C PHE A 351 4.04 3.35 15.15
N THR A 352 3.76 2.38 14.28
CA THR A 352 4.10 0.96 14.52
C THR A 352 4.73 0.33 13.28
N SER A 353 5.37 -0.84 13.46
CA SER A 353 6.05 -1.57 12.38
C SER A 353 7.16 -0.80 11.62
N PRO A 354 8.04 0.00 12.25
CA PRO A 354 9.23 0.50 11.58
C PRO A 354 10.24 -0.63 11.29
N HIS A 355 10.92 -0.61 10.14
CA HIS A 355 12.05 -1.50 9.88
C HIS A 355 13.39 -0.82 10.29
N PRO A 356 14.29 -1.51 11.03
CA PRO A 356 15.56 -0.94 11.51
C PRO A 356 16.42 -0.24 10.44
N LYS A 357 16.44 -0.77 9.21
CA LYS A 357 17.24 -0.23 8.09
C LYS A 357 16.80 1.16 7.61
N ASP A 358 15.53 1.51 7.84
CA ASP A 358 14.87 2.70 7.29
C ASP A 358 14.68 3.77 8.39
N PHE A 359 15.49 3.73 9.46
CA PHE A 359 15.33 4.57 10.65
C PHE A 359 16.49 5.59 10.75
N PRO A 360 16.41 6.74 10.05
CA PRO A 360 17.46 7.74 10.08
C PRO A 360 17.44 8.56 11.39
N ASP A 361 18.58 9.16 11.73
CA ASP A 361 18.74 9.97 12.95
C ASP A 361 17.77 11.16 13.00
N GLU A 362 17.34 11.69 11.85
CA GLU A 362 16.29 12.72 11.74
C GLU A 362 15.00 12.33 12.49
N VAL A 363 14.60 11.06 12.44
CA VAL A 363 13.39 10.56 13.12
C VAL A 363 13.64 10.47 14.62
N LEU A 364 14.84 10.10 15.06
CA LEU A 364 15.22 10.10 16.49
C LEU A 364 15.26 11.52 17.06
N GLN A 365 15.84 12.46 16.32
CA GLN A 365 15.88 13.89 16.67
C GLN A 365 14.46 14.44 16.83
N LEU A 366 13.58 14.20 15.85
CA LEU A 366 12.20 14.66 15.91
C LEU A 366 11.41 14.06 17.10
N ILE A 367 11.62 12.77 17.43
CA ILE A 367 11.03 12.12 18.62
C ILE A 367 11.56 12.72 19.93
N ALA A 368 12.81 13.20 19.95
CA ALA A 368 13.39 13.87 21.12
C ALA A 368 12.88 15.31 21.29
N GLU A 369 12.73 16.05 20.17
CA GLU A 369 12.32 17.45 20.13
C GLU A 369 10.81 17.66 20.35
N ARG A 370 9.96 16.78 19.84
CA ARG A 370 8.49 16.94 19.88
C ARG A 370 7.88 16.23 21.09
N GLY A 371 7.34 17.01 22.03
CA GLY A 371 6.70 16.48 23.24
C GLY A 371 5.48 15.60 23.01
N ASN A 372 4.79 15.76 21.88
CA ASN A 372 3.60 15.00 21.49
C ASN A 372 3.90 13.70 20.73
N ILE A 373 5.13 13.47 20.26
CA ILE A 373 5.51 12.20 19.64
C ILE A 373 5.88 11.18 20.74
N CYS A 374 5.31 9.98 20.64
CA CYS A 374 5.52 8.94 21.62
C CYS A 374 6.96 8.41 21.59
N LYS A 375 7.64 8.45 22.74
CA LYS A 375 9.02 7.96 22.93
C LYS A 375 9.13 6.43 22.95
N GLN A 376 8.01 5.69 22.90
CA GLN A 376 7.99 4.23 22.82
C GLN A 376 8.09 3.78 21.35
N ILE A 377 9.27 3.35 20.92
CA ILE A 377 9.51 2.86 19.56
C ILE A 377 9.51 1.33 19.55
N HIS A 378 8.52 0.70 18.94
CA HIS A 378 8.48 -0.75 18.75
C HIS A 378 9.30 -1.14 17.51
N ILE A 379 10.59 -1.45 17.70
CA ILE A 379 11.52 -1.85 16.62
C ILE A 379 11.67 -3.38 16.57
N PRO A 380 11.03 -4.09 15.62
CA PRO A 380 11.00 -5.55 15.58
C PRO A 380 12.27 -6.13 14.90
N ALA A 381 13.34 -6.32 15.68
CA ALA A 381 14.64 -6.82 15.21
C ALA A 381 14.65 -8.29 14.72
N GLN A 382 13.68 -9.12 15.14
CA GLN A 382 13.53 -10.57 14.88
C GLN A 382 14.57 -11.49 15.51
N SER A 383 15.86 -11.18 15.42
CA SER A 383 16.94 -12.04 15.94
C SER A 383 18.19 -11.25 16.28
N GLY A 384 18.95 -11.72 17.28
CA GLY A 384 20.27 -11.19 17.62
C GLY A 384 21.45 -11.90 16.94
N SER A 385 21.20 -12.87 16.04
CA SER A 385 22.28 -13.64 15.38
C SER A 385 22.48 -13.20 13.93
N SER A 386 23.70 -12.76 13.57
CA SER A 386 24.06 -12.38 12.18
C SER A 386 23.70 -13.48 11.18
N LYS A 387 23.95 -14.76 11.53
CA LYS A 387 23.61 -15.91 10.69
C LYS A 387 22.09 -16.00 10.43
N VAL A 388 21.28 -15.81 11.47
CA VAL A 388 19.81 -15.89 11.37
C VAL A 388 19.26 -14.68 10.63
N LEU A 389 19.73 -13.46 10.91
CA LEU A 389 19.34 -12.24 10.19
C LEU A 389 19.66 -12.33 8.69
N LYS A 390 20.79 -12.92 8.32
CA LYS A 390 21.16 -13.19 6.93
C LYS A 390 20.20 -14.17 6.25
N THR A 391 19.81 -15.26 6.92
CA THR A 391 18.77 -16.19 6.44
C THR A 391 17.38 -15.53 6.36
N MET A 392 17.07 -14.62 7.29
CA MET A 392 15.86 -13.77 7.28
C MET A 392 15.87 -12.68 6.20
N ARG A 393 17.02 -12.45 5.54
CA ARG A 393 17.30 -11.37 4.59
C ARG A 393 17.18 -9.97 5.21
N ARG A 394 17.65 -9.80 6.45
CA ARG A 394 17.56 -8.56 7.24
C ARG A 394 18.89 -7.86 7.56
N GLY A 395 20.02 -8.39 7.07
CA GLY A 395 21.37 -7.86 7.30
C GLY A 395 22.22 -8.77 8.18
N ASP A 396 23.37 -8.28 8.61
CA ASP A 396 24.26 -8.91 9.60
C ASP A 396 24.10 -8.18 10.96
N ALA A 397 24.25 -8.86 12.11
CA ALA A 397 23.91 -8.30 13.43
C ALA A 397 25.03 -7.45 14.05
N ASP A 398 26.27 -7.58 13.57
CA ASP A 398 27.49 -6.92 14.08
C ASP A 398 27.52 -5.39 13.86
N LEU A 399 26.35 -4.80 13.62
CA LEU A 399 26.10 -3.47 13.09
C LEU A 399 24.98 -2.73 13.86
N VAL A 400 24.32 -3.39 14.82
CA VAL A 400 23.50 -2.74 15.86
C VAL A 400 24.41 -2.46 17.06
N GLY A 401 25.39 -1.57 16.85
CA GLY A 401 26.46 -1.28 17.80
C GLY A 401 26.43 0.16 18.33
N ASP A 402 26.21 0.28 19.63
CA ASP A 402 26.55 1.43 20.48
C ASP A 402 25.71 2.73 20.36
N SER A 403 24.40 2.62 20.63
CA SER A 403 23.52 3.76 20.95
C SER A 403 23.49 4.12 22.45
N SER A 404 24.58 3.84 23.19
CA SER A 404 24.61 3.89 24.66
C SER A 404 24.65 5.29 25.28
N ASN A 405 24.90 6.36 24.51
CA ASN A 405 25.26 7.67 25.07
C ASN A 405 24.22 8.80 24.94
N THR A 406 23.22 8.72 24.06
CA THR A 406 22.18 9.78 23.90
C THR A 406 20.86 9.26 23.30
N ALA A 407 20.04 8.54 24.07
CA ALA A 407 18.66 8.19 23.65
C ALA A 407 17.72 7.93 24.85
N PRO A 408 16.41 8.22 24.75
CA PRO A 408 15.42 7.84 25.77
C PRO A 408 15.25 6.32 25.85
N THR A 409 14.77 5.81 26.98
CA THR A 409 14.60 4.38 27.28
C THR A 409 13.89 3.60 26.17
N VAL A 410 14.68 2.88 25.36
CA VAL A 410 14.18 1.94 24.35
C VAL A 410 13.73 0.65 25.04
N SER A 411 12.43 0.54 25.31
CA SER A 411 11.83 -0.68 25.86
C SER A 411 11.74 -1.77 24.78
N GLY A 412 12.83 -2.53 24.60
CA GLY A 412 12.88 -3.69 23.71
C GLY A 412 12.06 -4.87 24.26
N GLY A 413 10.75 -4.87 24.03
CA GLY A 413 9.85 -5.95 24.43
C GLY A 413 9.23 -6.68 23.24
N THR A 414 9.46 -7.99 23.12
CA THR A 414 8.55 -8.88 22.41
C THR A 414 7.29 -9.05 23.26
N ALA A 415 6.28 -8.23 23.00
CA ALA A 415 5.03 -8.29 23.77
C ALA A 415 4.35 -9.66 23.62
N PRO A 416 3.83 -10.27 24.71
CA PRO A 416 2.87 -11.35 24.59
C PRO A 416 1.59 -10.85 23.88
N PRO A 417 0.73 -11.74 23.36
CA PRO A 417 -0.52 -11.30 22.75
C PRO A 417 -1.42 -10.64 23.79
N ASP A 418 -1.67 -9.33 23.65
CA ASP A 418 -2.64 -8.61 24.47
C ASP A 418 -4.02 -9.28 24.38
N PRO A 419 -4.72 -9.49 25.51
CA PRO A 419 -6.13 -9.85 25.48
C PRO A 419 -6.94 -8.63 25.02
N TYR A 420 -7.70 -8.80 23.95
CA TYR A 420 -8.67 -7.80 23.49
C TYR A 420 -9.75 -7.55 24.57
N PRO A 421 -10.26 -6.31 24.71
CA PRO A 421 -11.55 -6.04 25.34
C PRO A 421 -12.73 -6.52 24.47
#